data_AF-A0A8I3APK2-F1
#
_entry.id   AF-A0A8I3APK2-F1
#
_cell.length_a   1.000
_cell.length_b   1.000
_cell.length_c   1.000
_cell.angle_alpha   90.00
_cell.angle_beta   90.00
_cell.angle_gamma   90.00
#
_symmetry.space_group_name_H-M   'P 1'
#
loop_
_entity.id
_entity.type
_entity.pdbx_description
1 polymer ?
#
loop_
_entity_poly.entity_id
_entity_poly.type
_entity_poly.pdbx_seq_one_letter_code
_entity_poly.pdbx_strand_id
1 'polypeptide(L)'
;MLDARNYTIGWIYAVECEFVAARAFLSKTHEGPIYLGIHDKNEYALGEMAGHNIVITVLPRDNYGICQATVAAASMVYSFPNVRIGLMVGIGGGVPSARNDIRLGAVVVGVPQGSHSAVLQYDLGKMAQGEAFETRSHLNKAPSLLRSAVQKLEARYHFDGVHLLDAVEKAAQKIEDGDYYLKFAKGHLIFRPGGPEVEGQATLSSTMG
;
A
#
# COMPACT_ATOMS: atom_id res chain seq x y z
N MET A 1 11.11 -22.69 -10.05
CA MET A 1 10.56 -22.66 -8.68
C MET A 1 11.10 -21.40 -7.99
N LEU A 2 10.22 -20.53 -7.50
CA LEU A 2 10.63 -19.28 -6.84
C LEU A 2 10.79 -19.52 -5.34
N ASP A 3 11.94 -19.14 -4.79
CA ASP A 3 12.22 -19.21 -3.35
C ASP A 3 11.71 -17.94 -2.67
N ALA A 4 10.92 -18.09 -1.58
CA ALA A 4 10.43 -16.97 -0.78
C ALA A 4 11.58 -16.12 -0.20
N ARG A 5 12.77 -16.70 -0.03
CA ARG A 5 13.99 -16.00 0.38
C ARG A 5 14.51 -15.01 -0.65
N ASN A 6 14.04 -15.06 -1.90
CA ASN A 6 14.48 -14.11 -2.92
C ASN A 6 13.81 -12.73 -2.77
N TYR A 7 12.77 -12.61 -1.95
CA TYR A 7 12.00 -11.37 -1.79
C TYR A 7 12.49 -10.58 -0.58
N THR A 8 12.61 -9.26 -0.75
CA THR A 8 13.23 -8.39 0.26
C THR A 8 12.38 -7.18 0.65
N ILE A 9 11.36 -6.87 -0.15
CA ILE A 9 10.46 -5.75 0.05
C ILE A 9 9.03 -6.28 0.09
N GLY A 10 8.33 -5.98 1.17
CA GLY A 10 6.89 -6.16 1.31
C GLY A 10 6.13 -4.90 0.94
N TRP A 11 5.03 -5.05 0.20
CA TRP A 11 4.12 -3.97 -0.18
C TRP A 11 2.70 -4.38 0.22
N ILE A 12 2.11 -3.61 1.13
CA ILE A 12 0.76 -3.80 1.66
C ILE A 12 -0.12 -2.63 1.20
N TYR A 13 -1.33 -2.92 0.76
CA TYR A 13 -2.35 -1.94 0.36
C TYR A 13 -3.73 -2.39 0.82
N ALA A 14 -4.65 -1.43 0.96
CA ALA A 14 -5.93 -1.62 1.63
C ALA A 14 -7.06 -2.00 0.68
N VAL A 15 -7.03 -1.52 -0.58
CA VAL A 15 -8.15 -1.68 -1.52
C VAL A 15 -7.74 -2.24 -2.88
N GLU A 16 -8.74 -2.76 -3.62
CA GLU A 16 -8.53 -3.43 -4.90
C GLU A 16 -7.90 -2.53 -5.98
N CYS A 17 -8.29 -1.26 -6.08
CA CYS A 17 -7.72 -0.36 -7.09
C CYS A 17 -6.22 -0.08 -6.85
N GLU A 18 -5.80 -0.02 -5.58
CA GLU A 18 -4.39 0.09 -5.20
C GLU A 18 -3.63 -1.17 -5.60
N PHE A 19 -4.26 -2.36 -5.48
CA PHE A 19 -3.66 -3.61 -5.93
C PHE A 19 -3.33 -3.59 -7.41
N VAL A 20 -4.32 -3.20 -8.22
CA VAL A 20 -4.24 -3.20 -9.67
C VAL A 20 -3.13 -2.25 -10.09
N ALA A 21 -3.08 -1.06 -9.49
CA ALA A 21 -2.00 -0.11 -9.71
C ALA A 21 -0.64 -0.70 -9.32
N ALA A 22 -0.49 -1.26 -8.11
CA ALA A 22 0.78 -1.83 -7.64
C ALA A 22 1.31 -2.93 -8.58
N ARG A 23 0.43 -3.82 -9.06
CA ARG A 23 0.81 -4.83 -10.06
C ARG A 23 1.23 -4.20 -11.38
N ALA A 24 0.55 -3.14 -11.82
CA ALA A 24 0.87 -2.41 -13.05
C ALA A 24 2.29 -1.83 -13.07
N PHE A 25 2.80 -1.46 -11.89
CA PHE A 25 4.16 -0.96 -11.72
C PHE A 25 5.27 -2.03 -11.73
N LEU A 26 4.93 -3.33 -11.67
CA LEU A 26 5.95 -4.38 -11.75
C LEU A 26 6.60 -4.41 -13.13
N SER A 27 7.93 -4.48 -13.15
CA SER A 27 8.69 -4.75 -14.37
C SER A 27 8.55 -6.21 -14.80
N LYS A 28 8.38 -7.12 -13.83
CA LYS A 28 8.17 -8.54 -14.08
C LYS A 28 7.21 -9.13 -13.05
N THR A 29 6.25 -9.93 -13.52
CA THR A 29 5.40 -10.74 -12.65
C THR A 29 6.07 -12.09 -12.43
N HIS A 30 6.04 -12.56 -11.19
CA HIS A 30 6.51 -13.87 -10.79
C HIS A 30 5.30 -14.76 -10.45
N GLU A 31 5.37 -16.04 -10.77
CA GLU A 31 4.35 -16.99 -10.32
C GLU A 31 4.32 -17.05 -8.79
N GLY A 32 3.15 -17.34 -8.23
CA GLY A 32 2.93 -17.33 -6.79
C GLY A 32 3.87 -18.27 -6.02
N PRO A 33 4.07 -18.02 -4.72
CA PRO A 33 4.90 -18.89 -3.89
C PRO A 33 4.26 -20.27 -3.78
N ILE A 34 5.05 -21.32 -3.97
CA ILE A 34 4.55 -22.71 -3.92
C ILE A 34 4.34 -23.19 -2.47
N TYR A 35 4.88 -22.45 -1.48
CA TYR A 35 4.74 -22.78 -0.07
C TYR A 35 4.58 -21.49 0.76
N LEU A 36 3.41 -21.33 1.38
CA LEU A 36 3.15 -20.33 2.41
C LEU A 36 3.11 -21.03 3.78
N GLY A 37 3.36 -20.28 4.85
CA GLY A 37 3.18 -20.81 6.20
C GLY A 37 1.74 -21.32 6.39
N ILE A 38 1.56 -22.42 7.12
CA ILE A 38 0.24 -23.07 7.35
C ILE A 38 -0.82 -22.10 7.94
N HIS A 39 -0.37 -21.04 8.62
CA HIS A 39 -1.22 -20.03 9.25
C HIS A 39 -1.23 -18.69 8.53
N ASP A 40 -0.51 -18.58 7.41
CA ASP A 40 -0.54 -17.40 6.57
C ASP A 40 -1.82 -17.43 5.73
N LYS A 41 -2.70 -16.46 5.98
CA LYS A 41 -3.99 -16.31 5.28
C LYS A 41 -3.95 -15.19 4.26
N ASN A 42 -2.78 -14.59 4.04
CA ASN A 42 -2.64 -13.54 3.05
C ASN A 42 -2.56 -14.15 1.65
N GLU A 43 -3.16 -13.44 0.70
CA GLU A 43 -2.93 -13.69 -0.72
C GLU A 43 -1.78 -12.80 -1.21
N TYR A 44 -0.89 -13.38 -2.00
CA TYR A 44 0.33 -12.70 -2.46
C TYR A 44 0.41 -12.65 -3.98
N ALA A 45 0.74 -11.47 -4.49
CA ALA A 45 1.35 -11.33 -5.81
C ALA A 45 2.86 -11.12 -5.65
N LEU A 46 3.62 -11.71 -6.56
CA LEU A 46 5.07 -11.64 -6.55
C LEU A 46 5.57 -10.97 -7.84
N GLY A 47 6.67 -10.25 -7.74
CA GLY A 47 7.31 -9.70 -8.92
C GLY A 47 8.61 -8.97 -8.65
N GLU A 48 9.03 -8.23 -9.66
CA GLU A 48 10.20 -7.37 -9.63
C GLU A 48 9.77 -5.94 -9.97
N MET A 49 10.38 -4.96 -9.30
CA MET A 49 10.29 -3.56 -9.66
C MET A 49 11.67 -2.91 -9.47
N ALA A 50 12.17 -2.26 -10.52
CA ALA A 50 13.46 -1.58 -10.51
C ALA A 50 14.63 -2.43 -9.96
N GLY A 51 14.68 -3.74 -10.28
CA GLY A 51 15.71 -4.66 -9.80
C GLY A 51 15.51 -5.20 -8.39
N HIS A 52 14.38 -4.90 -7.74
CA HIS A 52 14.04 -5.41 -6.41
C HIS A 52 12.89 -6.43 -6.50
N ASN A 53 13.06 -7.58 -5.83
CA ASN A 53 12.00 -8.57 -5.68
C ASN A 53 11.03 -8.12 -4.59
N ILE A 54 9.77 -7.94 -4.98
CA ILE A 54 8.68 -7.43 -4.15
C ILE A 54 7.62 -8.51 -3.93
N VAL A 55 7.16 -8.63 -2.69
CA VAL A 55 5.96 -9.37 -2.31
C VAL A 55 4.84 -8.37 -2.01
N ILE A 56 3.69 -8.56 -2.65
CA ILE A 56 2.55 -7.65 -2.67
C ILE A 56 1.36 -8.37 -2.03
N THR A 57 0.66 -7.76 -1.06
CA THR A 57 -0.55 -8.34 -0.45
C THR A 57 -1.67 -7.33 -0.22
N VAL A 58 -2.91 -7.78 -0.41
CA VAL A 58 -4.14 -6.99 -0.24
C VAL A 58 -4.77 -7.32 1.10
N LEU A 59 -5.26 -6.31 1.82
CA LEU A 59 -6.08 -6.57 2.99
C LEU A 59 -7.44 -7.18 2.60
N PRO A 60 -8.05 -8.01 3.46
CA PRO A 60 -9.37 -8.58 3.20
C PRO A 60 -10.42 -7.50 2.90
N ARG A 61 -11.28 -7.75 1.89
CA ARG A 61 -12.25 -6.78 1.37
C ARG A 61 -13.26 -6.28 2.43
N ASP A 62 -13.63 -7.15 3.35
CA ASP A 62 -14.60 -6.92 4.43
C ASP A 62 -13.96 -6.41 5.72
N ASN A 63 -12.62 -6.30 5.76
CA ASN A 63 -11.88 -5.99 6.97
C ASN A 63 -10.54 -5.33 6.62
N TYR A 64 -10.56 -4.00 6.45
CA TYR A 64 -9.36 -3.17 6.32
C TYR A 64 -9.18 -2.33 7.59
N GLY A 65 -7.94 -1.97 7.91
CA GLY A 65 -7.59 -1.17 9.09
C GLY A 65 -6.23 -1.55 9.68
N ILE A 66 -5.79 -0.81 10.70
CA ILE A 66 -4.44 -0.93 11.32
C ILE A 66 -4.17 -2.36 11.80
N CYS A 67 -5.15 -3.01 12.46
CA CYS A 67 -5.01 -4.37 12.96
C CYS A 67 -4.78 -5.38 11.83
N GLN A 68 -5.55 -5.27 10.75
CA GLN A 68 -5.43 -6.19 9.61
C GLN A 68 -4.13 -5.99 8.84
N ALA A 69 -3.72 -4.73 8.66
CA ALA A 69 -2.40 -4.39 8.14
C ALA A 69 -1.27 -5.01 8.97
N THR A 70 -1.40 -4.97 10.30
CA THR A 70 -0.41 -5.54 11.22
C THR A 70 -0.35 -7.06 11.10
N VAL A 71 -1.50 -7.74 11.06
CA VAL A 71 -1.57 -9.19 10.87
C VAL A 71 -0.98 -9.59 9.52
N ALA A 72 -1.34 -8.87 8.44
CA ALA A 72 -0.81 -9.13 7.11
C ALA A 72 0.71 -8.98 7.04
N ALA A 73 1.24 -7.90 7.62
CA ALA A 73 2.68 -7.65 7.70
C ALA A 73 3.41 -8.74 8.50
N ALA A 74 2.85 -9.14 9.66
CA ALA A 74 3.46 -10.16 10.50
C ALA A 74 3.56 -11.50 9.77
N SER A 75 2.47 -11.97 9.18
CA SER A 75 2.44 -13.22 8.41
C SER A 75 3.40 -13.17 7.21
N MET A 76 3.48 -12.02 6.51
CA MET A 76 4.43 -11.82 5.40
C MET A 76 5.88 -11.99 5.84
N VAL A 77 6.28 -11.42 6.97
CA VAL A 77 7.66 -11.57 7.48
C VAL A 77 7.97 -13.03 7.83
N TYR A 78 6.98 -13.79 8.30
CA TYR A 78 7.16 -15.22 8.55
C TYR A 78 7.28 -16.04 7.27
N SER A 79 6.45 -15.78 6.26
CA SER A 79 6.48 -16.51 4.98
C SER A 79 7.65 -16.11 4.08
N PHE A 80 8.12 -14.87 4.18
CA PHE A 80 9.20 -14.30 3.39
C PHE A 80 10.34 -13.81 4.29
N PRO A 81 11.23 -14.70 4.76
CA PRO A 81 12.16 -14.41 5.85
C PRO A 81 13.24 -13.36 5.53
N ASN A 82 13.44 -13.05 4.25
CA ASN A 82 14.39 -12.01 3.81
C ASN A 82 13.72 -10.65 3.56
N VAL A 83 12.40 -10.53 3.76
CA VAL A 83 11.71 -9.25 3.76
C VAL A 83 12.21 -8.43 4.95
N ARG A 84 12.80 -7.28 4.62
CA ARG A 84 13.43 -6.36 5.60
C ARG A 84 12.85 -4.95 5.55
N ILE A 85 12.04 -4.66 4.53
CA ILE A 85 11.35 -3.39 4.32
C ILE A 85 9.90 -3.71 4.05
N GLY A 86 8.98 -3.10 4.80
CA GLY A 86 7.56 -3.09 4.50
C GLY A 86 7.12 -1.69 4.09
N LEU A 87 6.38 -1.59 2.99
CA LEU A 87 5.77 -0.37 2.49
C LEU A 87 4.26 -0.49 2.61
N MET A 88 3.63 0.46 3.31
CA MET A 88 2.20 0.67 3.25
C MET A 88 1.97 1.78 2.21
N VAL A 89 1.24 1.47 1.15
CA VAL A 89 0.93 2.43 0.08
C VAL A 89 -0.56 2.41 -0.16
N GLY A 90 -1.15 3.60 -0.20
CA GLY A 90 -2.55 3.74 -0.51
C GLY A 90 -2.96 5.17 -0.82
N ILE A 91 -4.22 5.33 -1.20
CA ILE A 91 -4.86 6.61 -1.41
C ILE A 91 -5.21 7.24 -0.06
N GLY A 92 -4.95 8.54 0.07
CA GLY A 92 -5.22 9.29 1.29
C GLY A 92 -5.87 10.64 1.00
N GLY A 93 -6.60 11.16 1.97
CA GLY A 93 -7.08 12.54 1.95
C GLY A 93 -5.95 13.52 2.29
N GLY A 94 -5.97 14.69 1.64
CA GLY A 94 -5.03 15.78 1.92
C GLY A 94 -5.73 16.96 2.62
N VAL A 95 -5.02 17.62 3.54
CA VAL A 95 -5.46 18.87 4.16
C VAL A 95 -4.49 19.99 3.74
N PRO A 96 -4.80 20.76 2.69
CA PRO A 96 -3.94 21.84 2.23
C PRO A 96 -3.80 22.93 3.28
N SER A 97 -2.64 23.56 3.37
CA SER A 97 -2.39 24.72 4.23
C SER A 97 -1.41 25.68 3.58
N ALA A 98 -1.32 26.92 4.08
CA ALA A 98 -0.34 27.89 3.56
C ALA A 98 1.12 27.41 3.65
N ARG A 99 1.42 26.49 4.57
CA ARG A 99 2.78 25.90 4.74
C ARG A 99 2.97 24.61 3.96
N ASN A 100 1.89 23.90 3.62
CA ASN A 100 1.92 22.62 2.92
C ASN A 100 0.92 22.66 1.77
N ASP A 101 1.41 22.91 0.56
CA ASP A 101 0.61 22.90 -0.67
C ASP A 101 0.35 21.46 -1.13
N ILE A 102 -0.59 20.79 -0.46
CA ILE A 102 -1.05 19.44 -0.83
C ILE A 102 -2.14 19.56 -1.89
N ARG A 103 -1.99 18.87 -3.02
CA ARG A 103 -2.95 18.89 -4.13
C ARG A 103 -3.35 17.48 -4.52
N LEU A 104 -4.48 17.36 -5.22
CA LEU A 104 -4.89 16.09 -5.81
C LEU A 104 -3.81 15.57 -6.76
N GLY A 105 -3.46 14.29 -6.63
CA GLY A 105 -2.37 13.67 -7.39
C GLY A 105 -0.98 13.82 -6.76
N ALA A 106 -0.84 14.53 -5.63
CA ALA A 106 0.42 14.57 -4.90
C ALA A 106 0.76 13.19 -4.32
N VAL A 107 2.01 12.76 -4.48
CA VAL A 107 2.56 11.59 -3.78
C VAL A 107 3.28 12.08 -2.54
N VAL A 108 2.81 11.64 -1.37
CA VAL A 108 3.39 12.02 -0.08
C VAL A 108 4.20 10.85 0.47
N VAL A 109 5.43 11.13 0.90
CA VAL A 109 6.29 10.15 1.56
C VAL A 109 6.46 10.55 3.01
N GLY A 110 6.13 9.64 3.92
CA GLY A 110 6.30 9.87 5.35
C GLY A 110 7.77 9.89 5.76
N VAL A 111 8.32 11.08 6.05
CA VAL A 111 9.69 11.25 6.56
C VAL A 111 9.67 11.64 8.04
N PRO A 112 10.28 10.86 8.96
CA PRO A 112 10.30 11.22 10.37
C PRO A 112 11.20 12.44 10.61
N GLN A 113 10.72 13.42 11.37
CA GLN A 113 11.45 14.64 11.71
C GLN A 113 11.61 14.78 13.24
N GLY A 114 12.86 14.91 13.70
CA GLY A 114 13.16 15.03 15.13
C GLY A 114 12.72 13.79 15.92
N SER A 115 11.87 13.98 16.93
CA SER A 115 11.27 12.92 17.76
C SER A 115 9.99 12.31 17.16
N HIS A 116 9.40 12.93 16.13
CA HIS A 116 8.12 12.50 15.59
C HIS A 116 8.28 11.40 14.54
N SER A 117 7.41 10.38 14.61
CA SER A 117 7.15 9.49 13.50
C SER A 117 6.49 10.26 12.36
N ALA A 118 6.73 9.84 11.12
CA ALA A 118 6.06 10.44 9.97
C ALA A 118 4.55 10.14 9.93
N VAL A 119 4.13 9.10 10.65
CA VAL A 119 2.75 8.64 10.75
C VAL A 119 2.32 8.84 12.19
N LEU A 120 1.20 9.56 12.36
CA LEU A 120 0.61 9.83 13.65
C LEU A 120 -0.67 9.00 13.80
N GLN A 121 -0.77 8.24 14.87
CA GLN A 121 -1.99 7.50 15.17
C GLN A 121 -2.94 8.41 15.98
N TYR A 122 -3.99 8.92 15.32
CA TYR A 122 -4.87 9.96 15.89
C TYR A 122 -5.94 9.40 16.84
N ASP A 123 -6.35 8.15 16.65
CA ASP A 123 -7.32 7.40 17.45
C ASP A 123 -6.82 7.03 18.87
N LEU A 124 -5.51 7.08 19.11
CA LEU A 124 -4.90 6.84 20.42
C LEU A 124 -4.65 8.11 21.25
N GLY A 125 -5.15 9.26 20.81
CA GLY A 125 -5.07 10.51 21.57
C GLY A 125 -5.95 10.46 22.83
N LYS A 126 -5.38 10.78 23.99
CA LYS A 126 -6.16 11.06 25.19
C LYS A 126 -6.41 12.56 25.28
N MET A 127 -7.68 12.95 25.30
CA MET A 127 -8.08 14.29 25.72
C MET A 127 -8.18 14.27 27.26
N ALA A 128 -7.19 14.82 27.96
CA ALA A 128 -7.39 15.20 29.36
C ALA A 128 -8.30 16.44 29.38
N GLN A 129 -9.29 16.48 30.28
CA GLN A 129 -10.23 17.61 30.40
C GLN A 129 -9.46 18.91 30.63
N GLY A 130 -9.45 19.80 29.62
CA GLY A 130 -8.83 21.12 29.68
C GLY A 130 -7.42 21.23 29.10
N GLU A 131 -6.83 20.17 28.54
CA GLU A 131 -5.48 20.18 27.96
C GLU A 131 -5.48 19.94 26.44
N ALA A 132 -4.41 20.37 25.78
CA ALA A 132 -4.21 20.14 24.35
C ALA A 132 -4.08 18.64 24.04
N PHE A 133 -4.50 18.24 22.83
CA PHE A 133 -4.40 16.86 22.36
C PHE A 133 -2.95 16.34 22.45
N GLU A 134 -2.69 15.39 23.34
CA GLU A 134 -1.40 14.71 23.43
C GLU A 134 -1.40 13.45 22.56
N THR A 135 -0.53 13.42 21.54
CA THR A 135 -0.26 12.17 20.83
C THR A 135 0.68 11.30 21.67
N ARG A 136 0.19 10.12 22.09
CA ARG A 136 0.94 9.19 22.97
C ARG A 136 1.61 8.02 22.26
N SER A 137 1.39 7.87 20.96
CA SER A 137 1.91 6.77 20.15
C SER A 137 2.65 7.33 18.93
N HIS A 138 3.94 7.01 18.83
CA HIS A 138 4.74 7.25 17.63
C HIS A 138 5.22 5.91 17.08
N LEU A 139 5.05 5.69 15.78
CA LEU A 139 5.61 4.52 15.11
C LEU A 139 7.14 4.60 15.08
N ASN A 140 7.80 3.44 14.99
CA ASN A 140 9.25 3.40 14.82
C ASN A 140 9.67 4.21 13.58
N LYS A 141 10.84 4.85 13.66
CA LYS A 141 11.43 5.52 12.50
C LYS A 141 11.74 4.49 11.41
N ALA A 142 11.53 4.88 10.15
CA ALA A 142 11.94 4.07 9.02
C ALA A 142 13.46 3.77 9.09
N PRO A 143 13.91 2.58 8.63
CA PRO A 143 15.32 2.22 8.52
C PRO A 143 16.17 3.33 7.88
N SER A 144 17.41 3.51 8.33
CA SER A 144 18.33 4.54 7.81
C SER A 144 18.51 4.47 6.30
N LEU A 145 18.47 3.27 5.72
CA LEU A 145 18.51 3.05 4.28
C LEU A 145 17.37 3.78 3.55
N LEU A 146 16.13 3.66 4.05
CA LEU A 146 14.97 4.33 3.45
C LEU A 146 15.05 5.84 3.61
N ARG A 147 15.50 6.33 4.77
CA ARG A 147 15.68 7.78 4.98
C ARG A 147 16.72 8.36 4.02
N SER A 148 17.82 7.65 3.78
CA SER A 148 18.83 8.04 2.78
C SER A 148 18.29 7.95 1.35
N ALA A 149 17.45 6.96 1.06
CA ALA A 149 16.80 6.83 -0.24
C ALA A 149 15.83 7.99 -0.52
N VAL A 150 15.09 8.47 0.49
CA VAL A 150 14.24 9.67 0.35
C VAL A 150 15.09 10.91 0.08
N GLN A 151 16.17 11.12 0.81
CA GLN A 151 17.08 12.24 0.53
C GLN A 151 17.64 12.22 -0.89
N LYS A 152 17.99 11.02 -1.41
CA LYS A 152 18.42 10.85 -2.80
C LYS A 152 17.29 11.12 -3.79
N LEU A 153 16.05 10.74 -3.47
CA LEU A 153 14.87 11.02 -4.28
C LEU A 153 14.59 12.52 -4.36
N GLU A 154 14.66 13.23 -3.23
CA GLU A 154 14.54 14.69 -3.16
C GLU A 154 15.63 15.38 -4.01
N ALA A 155 16.88 14.96 -3.87
CA ALA A 155 17.99 15.50 -4.67
C ALA A 155 17.76 15.31 -6.19
N ARG A 156 17.27 14.13 -6.59
CA ARG A 156 16.90 13.85 -7.99
C ARG A 156 15.73 14.71 -8.45
N TYR A 157 14.70 14.87 -7.63
CA TYR A 157 13.57 15.74 -7.95
C TYR A 157 14.02 17.18 -8.22
N HIS A 158 14.97 17.71 -7.44
CA HIS A 158 15.51 19.05 -7.65
C HIS A 158 16.45 19.18 -8.85
N PHE A 159 17.17 18.11 -9.21
CA PHE A 159 18.18 18.15 -10.26
C PHE A 159 17.64 17.73 -11.64
N ASP A 160 16.97 16.59 -11.71
CA ASP A 160 16.47 15.97 -12.96
C ASP A 160 14.95 16.15 -13.16
N GLY A 161 14.23 16.56 -12.11
CA GLY A 161 12.78 16.36 -12.03
C GLY A 161 12.42 14.89 -11.73
N VAL A 162 11.13 14.56 -11.74
CA VAL A 162 10.67 13.18 -11.59
C VAL A 162 9.75 12.79 -12.74
N HIS A 163 10.14 11.75 -13.47
CA HIS A 163 9.37 11.11 -14.54
C HIS A 163 8.25 10.21 -14.00
N LEU A 164 7.52 10.69 -12.99
CA LEU A 164 6.43 9.92 -12.39
C LEU A 164 5.30 9.72 -13.40
N LEU A 165 5.04 10.75 -14.22
CA LEU A 165 4.02 10.72 -15.27
C LEU A 165 4.30 9.60 -16.26
N ASP A 166 5.53 9.49 -16.79
CA ASP A 166 5.90 8.40 -17.71
C ASP A 166 5.68 7.01 -17.09
N ALA A 167 5.95 6.87 -15.79
CA ALA A 167 5.74 5.61 -15.08
C ALA A 167 4.24 5.32 -14.89
N VAL A 168 3.44 6.33 -14.56
CA VAL A 168 1.98 6.24 -14.42
C VAL A 168 1.33 5.93 -15.75
N GLU A 169 1.72 6.60 -16.84
CA GLU A 169 1.21 6.36 -18.19
C GLU A 169 1.51 4.93 -18.65
N LYS A 170 2.75 4.44 -18.44
CA LYS A 170 3.10 3.04 -18.73
C LYS A 170 2.26 2.05 -17.90
N ALA A 171 2.04 2.34 -16.62
CA ALA A 171 1.21 1.49 -15.77
C ALA A 171 -0.25 1.50 -16.25
N ALA A 172 -0.79 2.67 -16.58
CA ALA A 172 -2.15 2.83 -17.11
C ALA A 172 -2.33 2.07 -18.43
N GLN A 173 -1.38 2.21 -19.36
CA GLN A 173 -1.43 1.49 -20.65
C GLN A 173 -1.49 -0.03 -20.45
N LYS A 174 -0.67 -0.59 -19.57
CA LYS A 174 -0.73 -2.03 -19.30
C LYS A 174 -2.07 -2.48 -18.68
N ILE A 175 -2.72 -1.62 -17.90
CA ILE A 175 -4.06 -1.90 -17.37
C ILE A 175 -5.08 -1.92 -18.52
N GLU A 176 -5.02 -0.95 -19.43
CA GLU A 176 -5.89 -0.84 -20.61
C GLU A 176 -5.72 -1.99 -21.59
N ASP A 177 -4.47 -2.38 -21.88
CA ASP A 177 -4.15 -3.50 -22.80
C ASP A 177 -4.68 -4.83 -22.26
N GLY A 178 -4.91 -4.90 -20.95
CA GLY A 178 -5.37 -6.08 -20.24
C GLY A 178 -4.25 -7.06 -19.96
N ASP A 179 -2.98 -6.66 -20.04
CA ASP A 179 -1.81 -7.50 -19.73
C ASP A 179 -1.83 -8.04 -18.29
N TYR A 180 -2.64 -7.43 -17.41
CA TYR A 180 -2.87 -7.86 -16.02
C TYR A 180 -4.12 -8.70 -15.80
N TYR A 181 -5.01 -8.78 -16.79
CA TYR A 181 -6.17 -9.63 -16.78
C TYR A 181 -5.88 -10.85 -17.66
N LEU A 182 -6.02 -12.06 -17.11
CA LEU A 182 -6.52 -13.12 -17.97
C LEU A 182 -7.85 -12.57 -18.50
N LYS A 183 -7.92 -12.20 -19.79
CA LYS A 183 -9.18 -11.89 -20.47
C LYS A 183 -9.99 -13.18 -20.44
N PHE A 184 -10.72 -13.41 -19.35
CA PHE A 184 -11.74 -14.43 -19.32
C PHE A 184 -12.72 -14.03 -20.42
N ALA A 185 -12.89 -14.91 -21.40
CA ALA A 185 -13.89 -14.75 -22.44
C ALA A 185 -15.22 -14.31 -21.77
N LYS A 186 -15.93 -13.36 -22.39
CA LYS A 186 -17.25 -12.89 -21.96
C LYS A 186 -18.09 -14.07 -21.47
N GLY A 187 -18.31 -14.19 -20.15
CA GLY A 187 -19.17 -15.25 -19.60
C GLY A 187 -18.85 -15.76 -18.20
N HIS A 188 -17.63 -15.59 -17.67
CA HIS A 188 -17.32 -16.07 -16.32
C HIS A 188 -17.51 -14.96 -15.28
N LEU A 189 -18.71 -14.93 -14.70
CA LEU A 189 -19.08 -14.10 -13.56
C LEU A 189 -18.44 -14.66 -12.29
N ILE A 190 -17.53 -13.90 -11.67
CA ILE A 190 -17.21 -14.08 -10.26
C ILE A 190 -18.41 -13.50 -9.48
N PHE A 191 -19.42 -14.37 -9.31
CA PHE A 191 -20.62 -14.21 -8.47
C PHE A 191 -21.68 -13.19 -8.93
N ARG A 192 -22.95 -13.65 -9.00
CA ARG A 192 -24.16 -12.82 -9.08
C ARG A 192 -24.89 -12.91 -7.74
N PRO A 193 -25.09 -11.84 -6.97
CA PRO A 193 -25.99 -11.88 -5.83
C PRO A 193 -27.43 -11.83 -6.36
N GLY A 194 -28.10 -12.98 -6.38
CA GLY A 194 -29.55 -13.05 -6.51
C GLY A 194 -30.18 -12.99 -5.13
N GLY A 195 -30.58 -11.80 -4.70
CA GLY A 195 -31.42 -11.53 -3.54
C GLY A 195 -32.07 -10.17 -3.73
N PRO A 196 -33.38 -10.01 -3.45
CA PRO A 196 -34.13 -8.82 -3.86
C PRO A 196 -33.57 -7.55 -3.21
N GLU A 197 -33.46 -6.49 -4.03
CA GLU A 197 -33.19 -5.12 -3.59
C GLU A 197 -34.23 -4.71 -2.54
N VAL A 198 -33.77 -4.34 -1.35
CA VAL A 198 -34.55 -3.52 -0.43
C VAL A 198 -34.16 -2.07 -0.73
N GLU A 199 -35.07 -1.35 -1.38
CA GLU A 199 -34.95 0.08 -1.63
C GLU A 199 -34.76 0.85 -0.31
N GLY A 200 -33.73 1.69 -0.27
CA GLY A 200 -33.62 2.78 0.69
C GLY A 200 -32.59 2.59 1.81
N GLN A 201 -31.29 2.53 1.50
CA GLN A 201 -30.26 3.10 2.38
C GLN A 201 -29.16 3.80 1.58
N ALA A 202 -28.79 4.98 2.07
CA ALA A 202 -27.93 5.94 1.41
C ALA A 202 -26.48 5.47 1.24
N THR A 203 -25.95 5.81 0.08
CA THR A 203 -24.55 5.74 -0.34
C THR A 203 -23.60 6.52 0.58
N LEU A 204 -22.45 5.89 0.84
CA LEU A 204 -21.14 6.46 1.21
C LEU A 204 -21.05 7.23 2.53
N SER A 205 -20.51 6.56 3.57
CA SER A 205 -19.71 7.22 4.60
C SER A 205 -18.28 6.69 4.54
N SER A 206 -17.37 7.45 3.95
CA SER A 206 -15.96 7.36 4.27
C SER A 206 -15.78 7.90 5.69
N THR A 207 -15.63 7.01 6.66
CA THR A 207 -15.26 7.39 8.03
C THR A 207 -14.21 6.41 8.53
N MET A 208 -12.96 6.90 8.51
CA MET A 208 -11.89 6.74 9.49
C MET A 208 -11.97 5.55 10.46
N GLY A 209 -10.90 4.76 10.46
CA GLY A 209 -10.55 3.73 11.46
C GLY A 209 -9.25 3.04 11.10
#